data_AF-A0A932C6E9-F1
#
_entry.id   AF-A0A932C6E9-F1
#
_cell.length_a   1.000
_cell.length_b   1.000
_cell.length_c   1.000
_cell.angle_alpha   90.00
_cell.angle_beta   90.00
_cell.angle_gamma   90.00
#
_symmetry.space_group_name_H-M   'P 1'
#
loop_
_entity.id
_entity.type
_entity.pdbx_description
1 polymer ?
#
loop_
_entity_poly.entity_id
_entity_poly.type
_entity_poly.pdbx_seq_one_letter_code
_entity_poly.pdbx_strand_id
1 'polypeptide(L)'
;MSHLVRQACTLRFEGHEFVEFFGVVSPLDEDACSYSYELERDGLRLLFTVFPLDGGAYTSIYRDGITEPVVTSRLQGCTHSRFVLRGSQRCLEIGRPERPTSEPGAPLTWGLRLFVEPHFRVEFIHETVAY
;
A
#
# COMPACT_ATOMS: atom_id res chain seq x y z
N MET A 1 -19.32 -8.59 -19.20
CA MET A 1 -18.15 -8.76 -18.30
C MET A 1 -18.64 -9.56 -17.10
N SER A 2 -18.11 -10.77 -16.88
CA SER A 2 -18.66 -11.73 -15.92
C SER A 2 -18.35 -11.37 -14.47
N HIS A 3 -19.27 -11.71 -13.58
CA HIS A 3 -19.23 -11.50 -12.12
C HIS A 3 -17.94 -12.03 -11.44
N LEU A 4 -17.22 -12.94 -12.11
CA LEU A 4 -15.97 -13.54 -11.64
C LEU A 4 -14.77 -12.58 -11.67
N VAL A 5 -14.75 -11.57 -12.55
CA VAL A 5 -13.63 -10.62 -12.63
C VAL A 5 -13.61 -9.67 -11.43
N ARG A 6 -14.78 -9.32 -10.88
CA ARG A 6 -14.88 -8.43 -9.72
C ARG A 6 -14.33 -9.04 -8.43
N GLN A 7 -14.38 -10.37 -8.30
CA GLN A 7 -13.89 -11.06 -7.11
C GLN A 7 -12.35 -11.16 -7.06
N ALA A 8 -11.67 -10.96 -8.20
CA ALA A 8 -10.22 -11.08 -8.32
C ALA A 8 -9.45 -9.76 -8.10
N CYS A 9 -10.13 -8.63 -7.95
CA CYS A 9 -9.51 -7.31 -7.82
C CYS A 9 -9.63 -6.69 -6.42
N THR A 10 -10.27 -7.36 -5.47
CA THR A 10 -10.38 -6.85 -4.10
C THR A 10 -9.07 -7.07 -3.35
N LEU A 11 -8.37 -5.98 -3.02
CA LEU A 11 -7.25 -6.04 -2.08
C LEU A 11 -7.75 -6.46 -0.70
N ARG A 12 -7.01 -7.36 -0.06
CA ARG A 12 -7.27 -7.70 1.34
C ARG A 12 -7.00 -6.48 2.21
N PHE A 13 -8.04 -5.93 2.82
CA PHE A 13 -7.95 -4.74 3.65
C PHE A 13 -8.69 -4.96 4.96
N GLU A 14 -7.95 -4.89 6.06
CA GLU A 14 -8.48 -4.96 7.42
C GLU A 14 -8.17 -3.63 8.10
N GLY A 15 -9.18 -2.76 8.26
CA GLY A 15 -8.95 -1.37 8.68
C GLY A 15 -8.18 -1.23 10.00
N HIS A 16 -8.38 -2.15 10.95
CA HIS A 16 -7.67 -2.14 12.23
C HIS A 16 -6.17 -2.42 12.10
N GLU A 17 -5.74 -3.28 11.17
CA GLU A 17 -4.31 -3.55 10.94
C GLU A 17 -3.61 -2.32 10.36
N PHE A 18 -4.30 -1.55 9.52
CA PHE A 18 -3.79 -0.29 8.98
C PHE A 18 -3.70 0.79 10.07
N VAL A 19 -4.72 0.90 10.92
CA VAL A 19 -4.67 1.83 12.07
C VAL A 19 -3.51 1.47 13.00
N GLU A 20 -3.30 0.18 13.29
CA GLU A 20 -2.17 -0.28 14.10
C GLU A 20 -0.82 0.03 13.43
N PHE A 21 -0.72 -0.19 12.11
CA PHE A 21 0.51 0.05 11.37
C PHE A 21 0.87 1.54 11.26
N PHE A 22 -0.09 2.40 10.90
CA PHE A 22 0.14 3.84 10.75
C PHE A 22 0.09 4.59 12.07
N GLY A 23 -0.56 4.04 13.11
CA GLY A 23 -0.79 4.73 14.39
C GLY A 23 -1.81 5.87 14.31
N VAL A 24 -2.52 6.01 13.19
CA VAL A 24 -3.54 7.05 12.96
C VAL A 24 -4.81 6.44 12.41
N VAL A 25 -5.94 7.04 12.76
CA VAL A 25 -7.26 6.68 12.21
C VAL A 25 -7.44 7.44 10.91
N SER A 26 -7.63 6.73 9.79
CA SER A 26 -8.09 7.35 8.54
C SER A 26 -9.43 8.02 8.81
N PRO A 27 -9.68 9.26 8.38
CA PRO A 27 -11.03 9.81 8.40
C PRO A 27 -11.92 8.85 7.60
N LEU A 28 -12.84 8.20 8.30
CA LEU A 28 -13.80 7.28 7.69
C LEU A 28 -14.92 8.13 7.10
N ASP A 29 -15.12 8.00 5.80
CA ASP A 29 -16.41 8.28 5.18
C ASP A 29 -17.18 6.94 5.16
N GLU A 30 -18.46 6.95 5.55
CA GLU A 30 -19.28 5.72 5.61
C GLU A 30 -19.44 5.08 4.22
N ASP A 31 -19.25 5.88 3.16
CA ASP A 31 -19.23 5.45 1.75
C ASP A 31 -17.81 5.43 1.15
N ALA A 32 -16.75 5.41 1.98
CA ALA A 32 -15.37 5.52 1.51
C ALA A 32 -14.95 4.37 0.57
N CYS A 33 -14.78 4.68 -0.72
CA CYS A 33 -14.11 3.80 -1.69
C CYS A 33 -12.57 3.73 -1.50
N SER A 34 -12.03 4.50 -0.55
CA SER A 34 -10.59 4.63 -0.32
C SER A 34 -10.27 5.05 1.11
N TYR A 35 -9.11 4.63 1.61
CA TYR A 35 -8.63 4.98 2.95
C TYR A 35 -7.30 5.71 2.84
N SER A 36 -7.18 6.86 3.50
CA SER A 36 -5.99 7.71 3.44
C SER A 36 -5.35 7.87 4.81
N TYR A 37 -4.03 7.69 4.85
CA TYR A 37 -3.22 7.76 6.04
C TYR A 37 -2.14 8.81 5.81
N GLU A 38 -2.07 9.77 6.72
CA GLU A 38 -1.11 10.86 6.68
C GLU A 38 -0.17 10.77 7.88
N LEU A 39 1.15 10.86 7.63
CA LEU A 39 2.19 10.86 8.66
C LEU A 39 3.18 11.98 8.40
N GLU A 40 3.64 12.64 9.45
CA GLU A 40 4.66 13.69 9.39
C GLU A 40 5.86 13.33 10.27
N ARG A 41 7.07 13.40 9.71
CA ARG A 41 8.34 13.17 10.42
C ARG A 41 9.47 13.96 9.78
N ASP A 42 10.28 14.62 10.60
CA ASP A 42 11.54 15.27 10.20
C ASP A 42 11.39 16.23 8.99
N GLY A 43 10.27 16.95 8.92
CA GLY A 43 9.94 17.88 7.85
C GLY A 43 9.57 17.23 6.51
N LEU A 44 9.21 15.95 6.55
CA LEU A 44 8.60 15.22 5.45
C LEU A 44 7.19 14.75 5.85
N ARG A 45 6.28 14.75 4.88
CA ARG A 45 4.91 14.30 5.06
C ARG A 45 4.58 13.21 4.06
N LEU A 46 4.17 12.04 4.54
CA LEU A 46 3.69 10.92 3.76
C LEU A 46 2.17 10.97 3.70
N LEU A 47 1.60 10.90 2.50
CA LEU A 47 0.19 10.61 2.27
C LEU A 47 0.10 9.26 1.54
N PHE A 48 -0.51 8.27 2.17
CA PHE A 48 -0.74 6.96 1.59
C PHE A 48 -2.24 6.71 1.46
N THR A 49 -2.71 6.40 0.25
CA THR A 49 -4.12 6.09 -0.01
C THR A 49 -4.26 4.71 -0.62
N VAL A 50 -5.12 3.86 -0.04
CA VAL A 50 -5.47 2.55 -0.60
C VAL A 50 -6.91 2.56 -1.10
N PHE A 51 -7.13 1.92 -2.25
CA PHE A 51 -8.43 1.75 -2.91
C PHE A 51 -8.72 0.25 -2.98
N PRO A 52 -9.32 -0.35 -1.94
CA PRO A 52 -9.42 -1.81 -1.85
C PRO A 52 -10.22 -2.46 -2.98
N LEU A 53 -11.23 -1.76 -3.50
CA LEU A 53 -12.11 -2.28 -4.55
C LEU A 53 -11.45 -2.28 -5.95
N ASP A 54 -10.54 -1.34 -6.20
CA ASP A 54 -9.88 -1.15 -7.51
C ASP A 54 -8.45 -1.70 -7.54
N GLY A 55 -7.97 -2.25 -6.43
CA GLY A 55 -6.58 -2.70 -6.33
C GLY A 55 -5.58 -1.53 -6.37
N GLY A 56 -5.97 -0.34 -5.92
CA GLY A 56 -5.16 0.87 -6.01
C GLY A 56 -4.35 1.14 -4.74
N ALA A 57 -3.11 1.60 -4.89
CA ALA A 57 -2.29 2.08 -3.78
C ALA A 57 -1.46 3.29 -4.23
N TYR A 58 -1.77 4.46 -3.70
CA TYR A 58 -1.16 5.73 -4.06
C TYR A 58 -0.30 6.22 -2.90
N THR A 59 0.85 6.79 -3.22
CA THR A 59 1.79 7.32 -2.24
C THR A 59 2.31 8.65 -2.72
N SER A 60 2.24 9.66 -1.86
CA SER A 60 2.80 10.99 -2.09
C SER A 60 3.68 11.35 -0.90
N ILE A 61 4.88 11.84 -1.17
CA ILE A 61 5.78 12.38 -0.14
C ILE A 61 5.95 13.86 -0.43
N TYR A 62 5.74 14.68 0.59
CA TYR A 62 5.93 16.12 0.57
C TYR A 62 7.11 16.49 1.47
N ARG A 63 7.65 17.69 1.24
CA ARG A 63 8.60 18.34 2.14
C ARG A 63 7.98 19.63 2.65
N ASP A 64 8.30 20.00 3.88
CA ASP A 64 7.81 21.22 4.52
C ASP A 64 7.96 22.47 3.62
N GLY A 65 6.90 23.29 3.61
CA GLY A 65 6.84 24.50 2.80
C GLY A 65 6.57 24.26 1.30
N ILE A 66 6.46 23.01 0.85
CA ILE A 66 6.14 22.66 -0.54
C ILE A 66 4.73 22.08 -0.62
N THR A 67 3.91 22.65 -1.49
CA THR A 67 2.52 22.21 -1.71
C THR A 67 2.42 21.00 -2.64
N GLU A 68 3.39 20.82 -3.53
CA GLU A 68 3.47 19.70 -4.45
C GLU A 68 4.33 18.56 -3.89
N PRO A 69 3.97 17.28 -4.15
CA PRO A 69 4.75 16.15 -3.67
C PRO A 69 6.10 16.06 -4.40
N VAL A 70 7.16 15.80 -3.64
CA VAL A 70 8.51 15.56 -4.18
C VAL A 70 8.67 14.14 -4.74
N VAL A 71 7.84 13.20 -4.29
CA VAL A 71 7.73 11.85 -4.83
C VAL A 71 6.27 11.47 -4.93
N THR A 72 5.88 10.88 -6.06
CA THR A 72 4.57 10.25 -6.22
C THR A 72 4.71 8.86 -6.80
N SER A 73 3.86 7.96 -6.32
CA SER A 73 3.68 6.61 -6.84
C SER A 73 2.20 6.31 -6.96
N ARG A 74 1.83 5.62 -8.04
CA ARG A 74 0.48 5.09 -8.24
C ARG A 74 0.60 3.64 -8.69
N LEU A 75 0.26 2.73 -7.79
CA LEU A 75 0.09 1.33 -8.14
C LEU A 75 -1.39 1.04 -8.40
N GLN A 76 -1.65 0.27 -9.44
CA GLN A 76 -2.98 -0.15 -9.85
C GLN A 76 -2.98 -1.65 -10.13
N GLY A 77 -4.15 -2.29 -10.00
CA GLY A 77 -4.28 -3.74 -10.20
C GLY A 77 -3.47 -4.55 -9.20
N CYS A 78 -3.19 -4.01 -8.03
CA CYS A 78 -2.67 -4.77 -6.91
C CYS A 78 -3.74 -5.74 -6.45
N THR A 79 -3.35 -6.99 -6.21
CA THR A 79 -4.25 -8.05 -5.76
C THR A 79 -3.89 -8.55 -4.37
N HIS A 80 -2.72 -8.14 -3.86
CA HIS A 80 -2.19 -8.60 -2.60
C HIS A 80 -1.72 -7.42 -1.76
N SER A 81 -2.05 -7.49 -0.48
CA SER A 81 -1.57 -6.61 0.58
C SER A 81 -1.34 -7.43 1.85
N ARG A 82 -0.25 -7.17 2.56
CA ARG A 82 0.08 -7.84 3.81
C ARG A 82 1.05 -7.03 4.66
N PHE A 83 0.95 -7.19 5.97
CA PHE A 83 1.96 -6.73 6.91
C PHE A 83 2.97 -7.83 7.14
N VAL A 84 4.26 -7.52 6.99
CA VAL A 84 5.35 -8.49 7.17
C VAL A 84 6.47 -7.90 8.01
N LEU A 85 7.22 -8.77 8.68
CA LEU A 85 8.48 -8.40 9.32
C LEU A 85 9.63 -8.69 8.34
N ARG A 86 10.40 -7.66 8.00
CA ARG A 86 11.63 -7.74 7.21
C ARG A 86 12.80 -7.38 8.12
N GLY A 87 13.51 -8.40 8.61
CA GLY A 87 14.46 -8.22 9.71
C GLY A 87 13.73 -7.81 10.99
N SER A 88 14.13 -6.69 11.58
CA SER A 88 13.48 -6.12 12.78
C SER A 88 12.39 -5.09 12.47
N GLN A 89 12.13 -4.78 11.19
CA GLN A 89 11.18 -3.74 10.80
C GLN A 89 9.89 -4.34 10.24
N ARG A 90 8.74 -3.81 10.69
CA ARG A 90 7.42 -4.10 10.10
C ARG A 90 7.22 -3.22 8.86
N CYS A 91 6.71 -3.80 7.78
CA CYS A 91 6.28 -3.06 6.59
C CYS A 91 4.95 -3.57 6.05
N LEU A 92 4.27 -2.71 5.31
CA LEU A 92 3.17 -3.04 4.43
C LEU A 92 3.74 -3.38 3.05
N GLU A 93 3.50 -4.59 2.56
CA GLU A 93 3.72 -4.94 1.16
C GLU A 93 2.38 -4.84 0.43
N ILE A 94 2.37 -4.18 -0.73
CA ILE A 94 1.20 -4.11 -1.60
C ILE A 94 1.63 -4.22 -3.06
N GLY A 95 0.94 -5.06 -3.83
CA GLY A 95 1.35 -5.33 -5.20
C GLY A 95 0.64 -6.51 -5.82
N ARG A 96 1.31 -7.13 -6.79
CA ARG A 96 0.85 -8.33 -7.48
C ARG A 96 1.97 -9.37 -7.63
N PRO A 97 1.63 -10.66 -7.52
CA PRO A 97 2.52 -11.75 -7.91
C PRO A 97 2.68 -11.78 -9.44
N GLU A 98 3.68 -12.54 -9.91
CA GLU A 98 3.91 -12.73 -11.34
C GLU A 98 2.75 -13.46 -12.02
N ARG A 99 2.25 -14.51 -11.36
CA ARG A 99 1.11 -15.30 -11.82
C ARG A 99 -0.10 -15.00 -10.94
N PRO A 100 -1.29 -14.80 -11.50
CA PRO A 100 -2.51 -14.65 -10.71
C PRO A 100 -2.68 -15.84 -9.76
N THR A 101 -2.89 -15.54 -8.48
CA THR A 101 -3.12 -16.53 -7.43
C THR A 101 -3.96 -15.91 -6.32
N SER A 102 -4.64 -16.75 -5.55
CA SER A 102 -5.34 -16.37 -4.33
C SER A 102 -4.51 -16.65 -3.06
N GLU A 103 -3.31 -17.20 -3.20
CA GLU A 103 -2.42 -17.52 -2.09
C GLU A 103 -1.89 -16.24 -1.41
N PRO A 104 -2.26 -15.94 -0.16
CA PRO A 104 -1.85 -14.69 0.51
C PRO A 104 -0.33 -14.54 0.68
N GLY A 105 0.38 -15.66 0.73
CA GLY A 105 1.83 -15.75 0.87
C GLY A 105 2.61 -15.64 -0.44
N ALA A 106 1.94 -15.52 -1.59
CA ALA A 106 2.63 -15.47 -2.88
C ALA A 106 3.67 -14.33 -2.92
N PRO A 107 4.86 -14.55 -3.49
CA PRO A 107 5.86 -13.50 -3.64
C PRO A 107 5.32 -12.41 -4.57
N LEU A 108 5.49 -11.15 -4.17
CA LEU A 108 5.18 -10.01 -5.03
C LEU A 108 6.35 -9.80 -5.99
N THR A 109 6.08 -9.67 -7.28
CA THR A 109 7.10 -9.33 -8.28
C THR A 109 7.01 -7.89 -8.73
N TRP A 110 5.85 -7.25 -8.52
CA TRP A 110 5.64 -5.83 -8.78
C TRP A 110 4.81 -5.20 -7.67
N GLY A 111 5.27 -4.08 -7.12
CA GLY A 111 4.56 -3.40 -6.04
C GLY A 111 5.43 -2.44 -5.25
N LEU A 112 5.09 -2.24 -3.98
CA LEU A 112 5.90 -1.49 -3.04
C LEU A 112 5.94 -2.14 -1.66
N ARG A 113 6.98 -1.80 -0.90
CA ARG A 113 7.07 -1.97 0.55
C ARG A 113 7.06 -0.59 1.18
N LEU A 114 6.14 -0.36 2.11
CA LEU A 114 6.07 0.85 2.91
C LEU A 114 6.49 0.50 4.34
N PHE A 115 7.53 1.18 4.81
CA PHE A 115 7.92 1.22 6.22
C PHE A 115 7.50 2.57 6.77
N VAL A 116 7.06 2.64 8.02
CA VAL A 116 6.68 3.89 8.68
C VAL A 116 7.51 4.18 9.93
N GLU A 117 8.22 3.18 10.46
CA GLU A 117 9.06 3.29 11.66
C GLU A 117 10.53 2.88 11.39
N PRO A 118 11.52 3.61 11.96
CA PRO A 118 11.42 4.88 12.70
C PRO A 118 11.26 6.12 11.79
N HIS A 119 11.59 5.97 10.51
CA HIS A 119 11.30 6.95 9.46
C HIS A 119 10.54 6.22 8.36
N PHE A 120 9.71 6.94 7.61
CA PHE A 120 9.05 6.30 6.49
C PHE A 120 10.02 6.05 5.34
N ARG A 121 9.90 4.86 4.75
CA ARG A 121 10.70 4.41 3.60
C ARG A 121 9.77 3.72 2.63
N VAL A 122 9.87 4.07 1.36
CA VAL A 122 9.15 3.42 0.27
C VAL A 122 10.15 2.70 -0.61
N GLU A 123 9.99 1.39 -0.76
CA GLU A 123 10.79 0.56 -1.66
C GLU A 123 9.90 0.06 -2.79
N PHE A 124 10.33 0.22 -4.04
CA PHE A 124 9.64 -0.35 -5.18
C PHE A 124 10.10 -1.78 -5.41
N ILE A 125 9.14 -2.69 -5.58
CA ILE A 125 9.42 -4.09 -5.89
C ILE A 125 9.35 -4.24 -7.40
N HIS A 126 10.44 -4.72 -8.00
CA HIS A 126 10.48 -5.21 -9.38
C HIS A 126 11.42 -6.41 -9.41
N GLU A 127 10.87 -7.60 -9.14
CA GLU A 127 11.62 -8.85 -9.06
C GLU A 127 11.25 -9.70 -10.29
N THR A 128 12.27 -10.14 -11.03
CA THR A 128 12.09 -11.08 -12.14
C THR A 128 12.38 -12.48 -11.60
N VAL A 129 11.42 -13.39 -11.66
CA VAL A 129 11.66 -14.78 -11.28
C VAL A 129 12.30 -15.46 -12.48
N ALA A 130 13.58 -15.81 -12.39
CA ALA A 130 14.22 -16.65 -13.39
C ALA A 130 13.69 -18.08 -13.25
N TYR A 131 13.12 -18.62 -14.32
CA TYR A 131 12.65 -20.01 -14.43
C TYR A 131 13.77 -20.94 -14.86
#